data_AF-A0AAN4ZGA7-F1
#
_entry.id   AF-A0AAN4ZGA7-F1
#
_cell.length_a   1.000
_cell.length_b   1.000
_cell.length_c   1.000
_cell.angle_alpha   90.00
_cell.angle_beta   90.00
_cell.angle_gamma   90.00
#
_symmetry.space_group_name_H-M   'P 1'
#
loop_
_entity.id
_entity.type
_entity.pdbx_description
1 polymer ?
#
loop_
_entity_poly.entity_id
_entity_poly.type
_entity_poly.pdbx_seq_one_letter_code
_entity_poly.pdbx_strand_id
1 'polypeptide(L)'
;ILIPASIAPYKLQLIDIVEEKIDRRIPLDWPYHFVLKNAHCRRVIPLEETLRMIRKLKNGEHHKVLRMERQILDEYVRYEDIIDRVVLRGSPYTRLPHSIMKADAFWFHARAIRDPSERSEMCRKAIDFHAELLERAETSMEADEVALLTLVQKVTRILAESANFDPQLVVKAALIVDRAEKRLEQKSDGEAARRIKNIRYNLDCVNEAARKHLV
;
A
#
# COMPACT_ATOMS: atom_id res chain seq x y z
N ILE A 1 12.56 -35.18 21.16
CA ILE A 1 11.82 -34.52 20.04
C ILE A 1 12.69 -33.35 19.61
N LEU A 2 13.38 -33.49 18.48
CA LEU A 2 14.24 -32.46 17.91
C LEU A 2 13.39 -31.32 17.36
N ILE A 3 13.57 -30.12 17.92
CA ILE A 3 13.05 -28.87 17.36
C ILE A 3 13.90 -28.56 16.13
N PRO A 4 13.34 -28.50 14.90
CA PRO A 4 14.14 -28.14 13.75
C PRO A 4 14.45 -26.64 13.77
N ALA A 5 15.69 -26.38 13.41
CA ALA A 5 16.41 -25.13 13.41
C ALA A 5 15.70 -23.94 12.72
N SER A 6 15.89 -22.79 13.36
CA SER A 6 15.83 -21.42 12.83
C SER A 6 15.95 -21.30 11.29
N ILE A 7 14.88 -20.82 10.65
CA ILE A 7 14.82 -20.42 9.24
C ILE A 7 15.46 -19.02 9.02
N ALA A 8 16.11 -18.44 10.04
CA ALA A 8 16.59 -17.05 10.01
C ALA A 8 17.86 -16.76 9.17
N PRO A 9 18.88 -17.66 9.02
CA PRO A 9 20.17 -17.23 8.46
C PRO A 9 20.15 -16.97 6.95
N TYR A 10 19.43 -17.78 6.16
CA TYR A 10 19.43 -17.66 4.69
C TYR A 10 18.66 -16.44 4.16
N LYS A 11 17.70 -15.92 4.93
CA LYS A 11 16.83 -14.80 4.49
C LYS A 11 17.50 -13.44 4.61
N LEU A 12 18.43 -13.28 5.56
CA LEU A 12 19.24 -12.07 5.70
C LEU A 12 20.26 -11.97 4.56
N GLN A 13 20.89 -13.09 4.19
CA GLN A 13 21.83 -13.14 3.05
C GLN A 13 21.17 -12.75 1.72
N LEU A 14 19.90 -13.11 1.51
CA LEU A 14 19.21 -12.82 0.25
C LEU A 14 18.84 -11.34 0.11
N ILE A 15 18.48 -10.65 1.21
CA ILE A 15 18.21 -9.20 1.13
C ILE A 15 19.51 -8.43 0.89
N ASP A 16 20.62 -8.85 1.50
CA ASP A 16 21.93 -8.23 1.28
C ASP A 16 22.36 -8.32 -0.20
N ILE A 17 22.15 -9.47 -0.84
CA ILE A 17 22.39 -9.66 -2.29
C ILE A 17 21.52 -8.72 -3.14
N VAL A 18 20.27 -8.49 -2.73
CA VAL A 18 19.36 -7.60 -3.47
C VAL A 18 19.75 -6.13 -3.27
N GLU A 19 20.07 -5.71 -2.05
CA GLU A 19 20.57 -4.36 -1.79
C GLU A 19 21.89 -4.10 -2.55
N GLU A 20 22.82 -5.05 -2.60
CA GLU A 20 24.05 -4.94 -3.39
C GLU A 20 23.75 -4.76 -4.90
N LYS A 21 22.78 -5.51 -5.43
CA LYS A 21 22.34 -5.34 -6.83
C LYS A 21 21.79 -3.93 -7.09
N ILE A 22 21.00 -3.38 -6.17
CA ILE A 22 20.45 -2.03 -6.27
C ILE A 22 21.57 -0.99 -6.26
N ASP A 23 22.52 -1.10 -5.33
CA ASP A 23 23.65 -0.19 -5.22
C ASP A 23 24.53 -0.21 -6.47
N ARG A 24 24.68 -1.39 -7.09
CA ARG A 24 25.38 -1.59 -8.36
C ARG A 24 24.54 -1.27 -9.60
N ARG A 25 23.32 -0.73 -9.44
CA ARG A 25 22.38 -0.38 -10.51
C ARG A 25 22.05 -1.55 -11.45
N ILE A 26 22.08 -2.78 -10.92
CA ILE A 26 21.73 -3.99 -11.67
C ILE A 26 20.20 -4.11 -11.73
N PRO A 27 19.61 -4.32 -12.93
CA PRO A 27 18.17 -4.48 -13.05
C PRO A 27 17.62 -5.63 -12.21
N LEU A 28 16.51 -5.38 -11.50
CA LEU A 28 15.83 -6.40 -10.70
C LEU A 28 14.70 -7.07 -11.47
N ASP A 29 14.69 -8.40 -11.46
CA ASP A 29 13.56 -9.23 -11.87
C ASP A 29 12.51 -9.39 -10.75
N TRP A 30 11.35 -9.97 -11.10
CA TRP A 30 10.22 -10.14 -10.19
C TRP A 30 10.56 -10.84 -8.86
N PRO A 31 11.37 -11.91 -8.81
CA PRO A 31 11.71 -12.56 -7.54
C PRO A 31 12.41 -11.63 -6.54
N TYR A 32 13.24 -10.69 -7.03
CA TYR A 32 13.94 -9.74 -6.16
C TYR A 32 12.98 -8.70 -5.57
N HIS A 33 11.95 -8.28 -6.31
CA HIS A 33 10.87 -7.44 -5.78
C HIS A 33 10.12 -8.12 -4.64
N PHE A 34 9.85 -9.43 -4.80
CA PHE A 34 9.24 -10.23 -3.74
C PHE A 34 10.12 -10.31 -2.49
N VAL A 35 11.44 -10.47 -2.66
CA VAL A 35 12.40 -10.45 -1.54
C VAL A 35 12.37 -9.10 -0.81
N LEU A 36 12.46 -7.99 -1.55
CA LEU A 36 12.41 -6.63 -0.98
C LEU A 36 11.16 -6.40 -0.15
N LYS A 37 9.99 -6.68 -0.73
CA LYS A 37 8.70 -6.51 -0.06
C LYS A 37 8.63 -7.32 1.23
N ASN A 38 9.03 -8.59 1.18
CA ASN A 38 9.00 -9.44 2.37
C ASN A 38 10.01 -9.01 3.43
N ALA A 39 11.19 -8.55 3.05
CA ALA A 39 12.18 -8.04 3.99
C ALA A 39 11.62 -6.81 4.74
N HIS A 40 11.03 -5.87 4.00
CA HIS A 40 10.36 -4.71 4.59
C HIS A 40 9.22 -5.11 5.55
N CYS A 41 8.29 -5.96 5.09
CA CYS A 41 7.17 -6.42 5.92
C CYS A 41 7.65 -7.08 7.22
N ARG A 42 8.71 -7.89 7.19
CA ARG A 42 9.26 -8.53 8.39
C ARG A 42 9.85 -7.55 9.40
N ARG A 43 10.34 -6.40 8.96
CA ARG A 43 10.85 -5.35 9.85
C ARG A 43 9.70 -4.55 10.46
N VAL A 44 8.73 -4.15 9.65
CA VAL A 44 7.69 -3.19 10.08
C VAL A 44 6.51 -3.85 10.80
N ILE A 45 6.02 -5.01 10.36
CA ILE A 45 4.81 -5.63 10.94
C ILE A 45 4.93 -5.81 12.48
N PRO A 46 6.03 -6.36 13.02
CA PRO A 46 6.18 -6.52 14.47
C PRO A 46 6.17 -5.18 15.22
N LEU A 47 6.70 -4.12 14.60
CA LEU A 47 6.71 -2.77 15.18
C LEU A 47 5.29 -2.19 15.22
N GLU A 48 4.54 -2.29 14.11
CA GLU A 48 3.15 -1.84 14.05
C GLU A 48 2.25 -2.59 15.04
N GLU A 49 2.43 -3.90 15.16
CA GLU A 49 1.68 -4.73 16.11
C GLU A 49 1.97 -4.34 17.56
N THR A 50 3.25 -4.15 17.88
CA THR A 50 3.67 -3.72 19.22
C THR A 50 3.15 -2.31 19.54
N LEU A 51 3.21 -1.38 18.60
CA LEU A 51 2.66 -0.03 18.76
C LEU A 51 1.14 -0.07 18.98
N ARG A 52 0.43 -0.93 18.24
CA ARG A 52 -1.01 -1.14 18.41
C ARG A 52 -1.34 -1.69 19.79
N MET A 53 -0.54 -2.62 20.32
CA MET A 53 -0.72 -3.15 21.67
C MET A 53 -0.49 -2.07 22.73
N ILE A 54 0.59 -1.31 22.63
CA ILE A 54 0.91 -0.23 23.59
C ILE A 54 -0.19 0.83 23.60
N ARG A 55 -0.69 1.26 22.44
CA ARG A 55 -1.79 2.25 22.36
C ARG A 55 -3.09 1.79 23.03
N LYS A 56 -3.31 0.47 23.16
CA LYS A 56 -4.47 -0.09 23.88
C LYS A 56 -4.26 -0.10 25.39
N LEU A 57 -3.01 -0.12 25.85
CA LEU A 57 -2.67 -0.07 27.28
C LEU A 57 -2.77 1.40 27.73
N LYS A 58 -3.76 1.72 28.58
CA LYS A 58 -4.07 3.09 29.03
C LYS A 58 -3.00 3.75 29.93
N ASN A 59 -1.83 3.14 30.06
CA ASN A 59 -0.77 3.60 30.97
C ASN A 59 0.25 4.42 30.18
N GLY A 60 0.78 5.49 30.77
CA GLY A 60 1.49 6.60 30.13
C GLY A 60 2.83 6.29 29.43
N GLU A 61 2.89 5.27 28.57
CA GLU A 61 4.04 4.93 27.73
C GLU A 61 4.20 5.90 26.53
N HIS A 62 3.89 7.19 26.71
CA HIS A 62 3.90 8.17 25.62
C HIS A 62 5.27 8.26 24.94
N HIS A 63 6.36 8.27 25.71
CA HIS A 63 7.72 8.27 25.16
C HIS A 63 8.06 7.00 24.36
N LYS A 64 7.50 5.85 24.73
CA LYS A 64 7.71 4.60 24.01
C LYS A 64 6.92 4.58 22.71
N VAL A 65 5.68 5.08 22.73
CA VAL A 65 4.86 5.31 21.52
C VAL A 65 5.61 6.21 20.54
N LEU A 66 6.11 7.36 20.99
CA LEU A 66 6.86 8.30 20.16
C LEU A 66 8.10 7.66 19.52
N ARG A 67 8.86 6.90 20.31
CA ARG A 67 10.07 6.20 19.83
C ARG A 67 9.71 5.18 18.76
N MET A 68 8.65 4.40 18.97
CA MET A 68 8.21 3.38 18.03
C MET A 68 7.64 3.98 16.74
N GLU A 69 6.88 5.06 16.83
CA GLU A 69 6.41 5.80 15.65
C GLU A 69 7.58 6.32 14.81
N ARG A 70 8.62 6.88 15.45
CA ARG A 70 9.83 7.30 14.75
C ARG A 70 10.54 6.11 14.08
N GLN A 71 10.70 4.99 14.79
CA GLN A 71 11.32 3.80 14.23
C GLN A 71 10.55 3.25 13.02
N ILE A 72 9.21 3.26 13.07
CA ILE A 72 8.37 2.86 11.94
C ILE A 72 8.53 3.83 10.76
N LEU A 73 8.57 5.14 11.03
CA LEU A 73 8.82 6.15 10.01
C LEU A 73 10.18 5.94 9.34
N ASP A 74 11.25 5.72 10.11
CA ASP A 74 12.60 5.47 9.59
C ASP A 74 12.63 4.24 8.65
N GLU A 75 11.89 3.17 8.99
CA GLU A 75 11.78 1.98 8.14
C GLU A 75 10.97 2.22 6.86
N TYR A 76 9.94 3.08 6.89
CA TYR A 76 9.20 3.46 5.68
C TYR A 76 10.01 4.37 4.77
N VAL A 77 10.71 5.36 5.32
CA VAL A 77 11.63 6.22 4.56
C VAL A 77 12.72 5.39 3.90
N ARG A 78 13.37 4.49 4.65
CA ARG A 78 14.38 3.58 4.09
C ARG A 78 13.80 2.72 2.97
N TYR A 79 12.57 2.23 3.11
CA TYR A 79 11.93 1.42 2.08
C TYR A 79 11.64 2.23 0.81
N GLU A 80 11.12 3.45 0.94
CA GLU A 80 10.95 4.39 -0.17
C GLU A 80 12.28 4.62 -0.91
N ASP A 81 13.36 4.95 -0.18
CA ASP A 81 14.69 5.16 -0.74
C ASP A 81 15.24 3.93 -1.49
N ILE A 82 14.97 2.73 -0.96
CA ILE A 82 15.37 1.49 -1.64
C ILE A 82 14.59 1.32 -2.93
N ILE A 83 13.26 1.50 -2.89
CA ILE A 83 12.40 1.36 -4.07
C ILE A 83 12.80 2.36 -5.15
N ASP A 84 13.04 3.62 -4.81
CA ASP A 84 13.42 4.65 -5.78
C ASP A 84 14.76 4.40 -6.48
N ARG A 85 15.66 3.62 -5.88
CA ARG A 85 16.95 3.26 -6.48
C ARG A 85 16.87 2.04 -7.39
N VAL A 86 15.79 1.26 -7.34
CA VAL A 86 15.64 0.04 -8.15
C VAL A 86 15.66 0.37 -9.64
N VAL A 87 16.57 -0.27 -10.37
CA VAL A 87 16.57 -0.25 -11.83
C VAL A 87 15.70 -1.39 -12.34
N LEU A 88 14.81 -1.10 -13.29
CA LEU A 88 13.88 -2.09 -13.84
C LEU A 88 14.37 -2.65 -15.17
N ARG A 89 14.17 -3.96 -15.36
CA ARG A 89 14.11 -4.53 -16.71
C ARG A 89 12.86 -4.00 -17.40
N GLY A 90 12.92 -3.76 -18.71
CA GLY A 90 11.81 -3.20 -19.51
C GLY A 90 10.55 -4.06 -19.62
N SER A 91 10.44 -5.15 -18.85
CA SER A 91 9.31 -6.08 -18.89
C SER A 91 8.10 -5.53 -18.10
N PRO A 92 6.86 -5.68 -18.60
CA PRO A 92 5.65 -5.38 -17.82
C PRO A 92 5.58 -6.14 -16.49
N TYR A 93 6.08 -7.38 -16.46
CA TYR A 93 6.09 -8.25 -15.28
C TYR A 93 6.98 -7.75 -14.13
N THR A 94 7.92 -6.84 -14.42
CA THR A 94 8.77 -6.19 -13.41
C THR A 94 8.29 -4.77 -13.11
N ARG A 95 7.81 -4.05 -14.12
CA ARG A 95 7.31 -2.68 -13.98
C ARG A 95 6.05 -2.60 -13.10
N LEU A 96 5.08 -3.47 -13.32
CA LEU A 96 3.83 -3.44 -12.57
C LEU A 96 4.03 -3.68 -11.05
N PRO A 97 4.71 -4.74 -10.60
CA PRO A 97 4.99 -4.93 -9.17
C PRO A 97 5.78 -3.78 -8.56
N HIS A 98 6.73 -3.22 -9.30
CA HIS A 98 7.49 -2.08 -8.84
C HIS A 98 6.62 -0.85 -8.62
N SER A 99 5.77 -0.49 -9.59
CA SER A 99 4.82 0.62 -9.46
C SER A 99 3.89 0.43 -8.26
N ILE A 100 3.41 -0.80 -8.02
CA ILE A 100 2.61 -1.11 -6.83
C ILE A 100 3.42 -0.91 -5.54
N MET A 101 4.66 -1.40 -5.50
CA MET A 101 5.54 -1.24 -4.34
C MET A 101 5.87 0.22 -4.04
N LYS A 102 6.05 1.02 -5.09
CA LYS A 102 6.30 2.47 -4.98
C LYS A 102 5.08 3.22 -4.45
N ALA A 103 3.89 2.91 -4.98
CA ALA A 103 2.64 3.47 -4.46
C ALA A 103 2.42 3.11 -2.98
N ASP A 104 2.66 1.84 -2.63
CA ASP A 104 2.57 1.35 -1.25
C ASP A 104 3.58 2.05 -0.33
N ALA A 105 4.82 2.27 -0.80
CA ALA A 105 5.85 2.96 -0.02
C ALA A 105 5.41 4.39 0.38
N PHE A 106 4.94 5.18 -0.57
CA PHE A 106 4.43 6.54 -0.28
C PHE A 106 3.24 6.52 0.67
N TRP A 107 2.29 5.60 0.50
CA TRP A 107 1.14 5.52 1.39
C TRP A 107 1.53 5.12 2.82
N PHE A 108 2.46 4.17 2.96
CA PHE A 108 2.96 3.78 4.28
C PHE A 108 3.73 4.91 4.96
N HIS A 109 4.57 5.62 4.22
CA HIS A 109 5.25 6.82 4.70
C HIS A 109 4.24 7.86 5.19
N ALA A 110 3.21 8.18 4.39
CA ALA A 110 2.16 9.12 4.76
C ALA A 110 1.48 8.77 6.10
N ARG A 111 1.23 7.48 6.37
CA ARG A 111 0.60 7.01 7.61
C ARG A 111 1.47 7.17 8.85
N ALA A 112 2.78 7.33 8.70
CA ALA A 112 3.72 7.53 9.80
C ALA A 112 4.10 9.01 10.02
N ILE A 113 3.89 9.88 9.02
CA ILE A 113 4.14 11.32 9.13
C ILE A 113 3.09 12.00 10.00
N ARG A 114 3.56 12.91 10.87
CA ARG A 114 2.71 13.76 11.71
C ARG A 114 2.36 15.10 11.05
N ASP A 115 3.30 15.65 10.29
CA ASP A 115 3.09 16.92 9.59
C ASP A 115 1.96 16.77 8.54
N PRO A 116 0.89 17.57 8.62
CA PRO A 116 -0.23 17.44 7.69
C PRO A 116 0.13 17.74 6.23
N SER A 117 1.08 18.64 5.98
CA SER A 117 1.47 19.05 4.63
C SER A 117 2.27 17.95 3.95
N GLU A 118 3.31 17.44 4.62
CA GLU A 118 4.13 16.32 4.14
C GLU A 118 3.30 15.06 3.96
N ARG A 119 2.41 14.75 4.92
CA ARG A 119 1.47 13.63 4.81
C ARG A 119 0.57 13.77 3.58
N SER A 120 0.05 14.96 3.34
CA SER A 120 -0.79 15.25 2.18
C SER A 120 -0.01 15.06 0.88
N GLU A 121 1.24 15.52 0.81
CA GLU A 121 2.12 15.31 -0.34
C GLU A 121 2.37 13.82 -0.61
N MET A 122 2.71 13.04 0.42
CA MET A 122 2.93 11.59 0.27
C MET A 122 1.67 10.85 -0.15
N CYS A 123 0.50 11.20 0.40
CA CYS A 123 -0.78 10.66 -0.05
C CYS A 123 -1.03 10.98 -1.52
N ARG A 124 -0.71 12.20 -1.99
CA ARG A 124 -0.88 12.58 -3.40
C ARG A 124 -0.01 11.73 -4.31
N LYS A 125 1.28 11.56 -3.98
CA LYS A 125 2.19 10.67 -4.73
C LYS A 125 1.63 9.24 -4.79
N ALA A 126 1.15 8.70 -3.67
CA ALA A 126 0.54 7.38 -3.65
C ALA A 126 -0.72 7.27 -4.53
N ILE A 127 -1.57 8.30 -4.52
CA ILE A 127 -2.76 8.39 -5.38
C ILE A 127 -2.35 8.42 -6.85
N ASP A 128 -1.39 9.25 -7.25
CA ASP A 128 -0.96 9.39 -8.64
C ASP A 128 -0.48 8.05 -9.21
N PHE A 129 0.39 7.33 -8.47
CA PHE A 129 0.86 6.02 -8.89
C PHE A 129 -0.27 4.98 -8.97
N HIS A 130 -1.20 4.98 -8.00
CA HIS A 130 -2.32 4.04 -8.04
C HIS A 130 -3.36 4.38 -9.10
N ALA A 131 -3.57 5.66 -9.43
CA ALA A 131 -4.47 6.11 -10.48
C ALA A 131 -3.95 5.68 -11.86
N GLU A 132 -2.65 5.81 -12.10
CA GLU A 132 -2.01 5.30 -13.33
C GLU A 132 -2.15 3.77 -13.45
N LEU A 133 -1.95 3.04 -12.34
CA LEU A 133 -2.15 1.59 -12.30
C LEU A 133 -3.61 1.22 -12.59
N LEU A 134 -4.56 1.98 -12.03
CA LEU A 134 -5.99 1.76 -12.21
C LEU A 134 -6.42 1.99 -13.66
N GLU A 135 -5.94 3.05 -14.30
CA GLU A 135 -6.23 3.35 -15.71
C GLU A 135 -5.80 2.20 -16.63
N ARG A 136 -4.61 1.65 -16.42
CA ARG A 136 -4.12 0.50 -17.19
C ARG A 136 -4.94 -0.77 -16.91
N ALA A 137 -5.25 -1.04 -15.64
CA ALA A 137 -6.00 -2.22 -15.25
C ALA A 137 -7.44 -2.20 -15.79
N GLU A 138 -8.11 -1.04 -15.76
CA GLU A 138 -9.47 -0.88 -16.24
C GLU A 138 -9.64 -1.22 -17.74
N THR A 139 -8.61 -1.01 -18.55
CA THR A 139 -8.63 -1.36 -19.99
C THR A 139 -8.44 -2.85 -20.27
N SER A 140 -7.99 -3.63 -19.28
CA SER A 140 -7.51 -5.01 -19.48
C SER A 140 -8.15 -6.05 -18.56
N MET A 141 -8.93 -5.61 -17.56
CA MET A 141 -9.56 -6.47 -16.56
C MET A 141 -11.07 -6.23 -16.49
N GLU A 142 -11.82 -7.28 -16.21
CA GLU A 142 -13.24 -7.19 -15.92
C GLU A 142 -13.49 -6.53 -14.56
N ALA A 143 -14.63 -5.85 -14.42
CA ALA A 143 -14.94 -5.05 -13.24
C ALA A 143 -15.04 -5.86 -11.94
N ASP A 144 -15.41 -7.14 -12.01
CA ASP A 144 -15.53 -8.06 -10.88
C ASP A 144 -14.20 -8.76 -10.53
N GLU A 145 -13.13 -8.55 -11.29
CA GLU A 145 -11.84 -9.16 -10.98
C GLU A 145 -11.26 -8.63 -9.67
N VAL A 146 -10.88 -9.56 -8.79
CA VAL A 146 -10.29 -9.26 -7.47
C VAL A 146 -9.04 -8.37 -7.58
N ALA A 147 -8.27 -8.52 -8.66
CA ALA A 147 -7.08 -7.70 -8.90
C ALA A 147 -7.44 -6.22 -9.11
N LEU A 148 -8.42 -5.93 -9.98
CA LEU A 148 -8.92 -4.58 -10.23
C LEU A 148 -9.57 -4.00 -8.97
N LEU A 149 -10.44 -4.76 -8.31
CA LEU A 149 -11.08 -4.34 -7.05
C LEU A 149 -10.06 -4.07 -5.94
N THR A 150 -8.92 -4.77 -5.93
CA THR A 150 -7.83 -4.48 -4.98
C THR A 150 -7.21 -3.10 -5.23
N LEU A 151 -7.00 -2.72 -6.50
CA LEU A 151 -6.49 -1.39 -6.85
C LEU A 151 -7.49 -0.30 -6.47
N VAL A 152 -8.77 -0.47 -6.83
CA VAL A 152 -9.84 0.48 -6.48
C VAL A 152 -9.97 0.64 -4.96
N GLN A 153 -9.92 -0.46 -4.21
CA GLN A 153 -9.98 -0.42 -2.76
C GLN A 153 -8.80 0.33 -2.15
N LYS A 154 -7.58 0.16 -2.69
CA LYS A 154 -6.41 0.92 -2.22
C LYS A 154 -6.56 2.41 -2.50
N VAL A 155 -6.90 2.78 -3.73
CA VAL A 155 -7.13 4.19 -4.13
C VAL A 155 -8.14 4.86 -3.22
N THR A 156 -9.34 4.27 -3.11
CA THR A 156 -10.43 4.84 -2.31
C THR A 156 -10.08 4.91 -0.83
N ARG A 157 -9.28 3.96 -0.31
CA ARG A 157 -8.79 4.02 1.06
C ARG A 157 -7.82 5.17 1.28
N ILE A 158 -6.88 5.40 0.36
CA ILE A 158 -5.94 6.52 0.46
C ILE A 158 -6.70 7.84 0.38
N LEU A 159 -7.67 7.96 -0.53
CA LEU A 159 -8.56 9.12 -0.61
C LEU A 159 -9.28 9.35 0.72
N ALA A 160 -9.87 8.31 1.33
CA ALA A 160 -10.61 8.41 2.59
C ALA A 160 -9.72 8.78 3.79
N GLU A 161 -8.46 8.34 3.79
CA GLU A 161 -7.47 8.65 4.83
C GLU A 161 -6.77 10.00 4.62
N SER A 162 -6.96 10.64 3.46
CA SER A 162 -6.25 11.86 3.07
C SER A 162 -7.18 13.08 2.95
N ALA A 163 -6.58 14.27 2.99
CA ALA A 163 -7.26 15.51 2.62
C ALA A 163 -7.21 15.78 1.11
N ASN A 164 -6.66 14.86 0.31
CA ASN A 164 -6.57 15.01 -1.15
C ASN A 164 -7.85 14.48 -1.78
N PHE A 165 -8.76 15.38 -2.12
CA PHE A 165 -9.97 15.04 -2.85
C PHE A 165 -9.71 15.08 -4.36
N ASP A 166 -9.97 13.96 -5.05
CA ASP A 166 -9.99 13.88 -6.51
C ASP A 166 -11.38 13.41 -6.97
N PRO A 167 -12.24 14.33 -7.43
CA PRO A 167 -13.59 13.98 -7.88
C PRO A 167 -13.59 13.03 -9.08
N GLN A 168 -12.62 13.13 -9.99
CA GLN A 168 -12.58 12.28 -11.18
C GLN A 168 -12.28 10.84 -10.80
N LEU A 169 -11.34 10.66 -9.87
CA LEU A 169 -10.97 9.33 -9.36
C LEU A 169 -12.08 8.70 -8.52
N VAL A 170 -12.82 9.50 -7.74
CA VAL A 170 -14.01 9.07 -7.00
C VAL A 170 -15.10 8.57 -7.96
N VAL A 171 -15.41 9.34 -9.00
CA VAL A 171 -16.41 8.94 -10.01
C VAL A 171 -15.96 7.67 -10.73
N LYS A 172 -14.70 7.59 -11.15
CA LYS A 172 -14.13 6.40 -11.79
C LYS A 172 -14.26 5.16 -10.90
N ALA A 173 -13.87 5.26 -9.63
CA ALA A 173 -13.99 4.18 -8.67
C ALA A 173 -15.45 3.72 -8.50
N ALA A 174 -16.39 4.66 -8.35
CA ALA A 174 -17.82 4.36 -8.25
C ALA A 174 -18.34 3.61 -9.49
N LEU A 175 -17.99 4.05 -10.69
CA LEU A 175 -18.40 3.39 -11.95
C LEU A 175 -17.83 1.97 -12.09
N ILE A 176 -16.61 1.71 -11.60
CA ILE A 176 -16.07 0.34 -11.57
C ILE A 176 -16.88 -0.52 -10.61
N VAL A 177 -17.19 -0.01 -9.41
CA VAL A 177 -18.00 -0.74 -8.43
C VAL A 177 -19.41 -1.02 -8.94
N ASP A 178 -20.09 -0.05 -9.54
CA ASP A 178 -21.43 -0.23 -10.11
C ASP A 178 -21.44 -1.34 -11.19
N ARG A 179 -20.39 -1.41 -12.01
CA ARG A 179 -20.22 -2.48 -13.02
C ARG A 179 -19.94 -3.83 -12.35
N ALA A 180 -19.11 -3.87 -11.32
CA ALA A 180 -18.78 -5.08 -10.59
C ALA A 180 -20.02 -5.68 -9.89
N GLU A 181 -20.84 -4.84 -9.25
CA GLU A 181 -22.08 -5.25 -8.58
C GLU A 181 -23.05 -5.91 -9.56
N LYS A 182 -23.29 -5.30 -10.72
CA LYS A 182 -24.14 -5.89 -11.79
C LYS A 182 -23.64 -7.25 -12.27
N ARG A 183 -22.33 -7.45 -12.31
CA ARG A 183 -21.74 -8.75 -12.71
C ARG A 183 -21.89 -9.79 -11.60
N LEU A 184 -21.81 -9.39 -10.34
CA LEU A 184 -22.03 -10.29 -9.20
C LEU A 184 -23.47 -10.79 -9.07
N GLU A 185 -24.45 -10.02 -9.56
CA GLU A 185 -25.83 -10.49 -9.69
C GLU A 185 -25.93 -11.73 -10.61
N GLN A 186 -25.04 -11.82 -11.60
CA GLN A 186 -24.98 -12.92 -12.56
C GLN A 186 -24.06 -14.06 -12.11
N LYS A 187 -22.99 -13.73 -11.35
CA LYS A 187 -21.99 -14.68 -10.87
C LYS A 187 -21.53 -14.30 -9.46
N SER A 188 -22.01 -15.03 -8.46
CA SER A 188 -21.62 -14.79 -7.08
C SER A 188 -20.14 -15.09 -6.84
N ASP A 189 -19.42 -14.09 -6.31
CA ASP A 189 -18.05 -14.19 -5.79
C ASP A 189 -17.99 -13.44 -4.46
N GLY A 190 -17.75 -14.19 -3.38
CA GLY A 190 -17.76 -13.64 -2.02
C GLY A 190 -16.60 -12.68 -1.74
N GLU A 191 -15.44 -12.88 -2.38
CA GLU A 191 -14.28 -12.01 -2.18
C GLU A 191 -14.46 -10.68 -2.92
N ALA A 192 -14.98 -10.73 -4.16
CA ALA A 192 -15.37 -9.53 -4.89
C ALA A 192 -16.44 -8.73 -4.15
N ALA A 193 -17.50 -9.40 -3.66
CA ALA A 193 -18.56 -8.76 -2.88
C ALA A 193 -18.04 -8.07 -1.61
N ARG A 194 -17.13 -8.73 -0.88
CA ARG A 194 -16.48 -8.16 0.32
C ARG A 194 -15.69 -6.90 -0.02
N ARG A 195 -14.97 -6.89 -1.14
CA ARG A 195 -14.17 -5.74 -1.59
C ARG A 195 -15.05 -4.57 -1.99
N ILE A 196 -16.09 -4.83 -2.79
CA ILE A 196 -17.09 -3.84 -3.16
C ILE A 196 -17.66 -3.13 -1.93
N LYS A 197 -18.06 -3.89 -0.91
CA LYS A 197 -18.57 -3.32 0.34
C LYS A 197 -17.55 -2.37 1.00
N ASN A 198 -16.28 -2.76 1.06
CA ASN A 198 -15.23 -1.91 1.62
C ASN A 198 -14.97 -0.66 0.78
N ILE A 199 -15.03 -0.79 -0.55
CA ILE A 199 -14.87 0.35 -1.47
C ILE A 199 -16.01 1.36 -1.27
N ARG A 200 -17.27 0.89 -1.19
CA ARG A 200 -18.43 1.75 -0.91
C ARG A 200 -18.25 2.53 0.38
N TYR A 201 -17.89 1.84 1.47
CA TYR A 201 -17.60 2.49 2.74
C TYR A 201 -16.53 3.59 2.62
N ASN A 202 -15.43 3.31 1.91
CA ASN A 202 -14.38 4.32 1.69
C ASN A 202 -14.91 5.53 0.90
N LEU A 203 -15.68 5.30 -0.17
CA LEU A 203 -16.26 6.36 -0.99
C LEU A 203 -17.23 7.24 -0.19
N ASP A 204 -18.01 6.63 0.72
CA ASP A 204 -18.89 7.37 1.62
C ASP A 204 -18.09 8.28 2.56
N CYS A 205 -16.98 7.79 3.12
CA CYS A 205 -16.08 8.60 3.94
C CYS A 205 -15.48 9.78 3.16
N VAL A 206 -15.06 9.55 1.90
CA VAL A 206 -14.53 10.60 1.03
C VAL A 206 -15.59 11.68 0.77
N ASN A 207 -16.81 11.25 0.43
CA ASN A 207 -17.91 12.16 0.15
C ASN A 207 -18.32 12.98 1.40
N GLU A 208 -18.33 12.35 2.57
CA GLU A 208 -18.60 13.03 3.83
C GLU A 208 -17.52 14.09 4.14
N ALA A 209 -16.25 13.75 3.96
CA ALA A 209 -15.14 14.69 4.14
C ALA A 209 -15.21 15.87 3.16
N ALA A 210 -15.51 15.60 1.88
CA ALA A 210 -15.66 16.64 0.86
C ALA A 210 -16.79 17.64 1.19
N ARG A 211 -17.92 17.15 1.72
CA ARG A 211 -19.03 18.02 2.15
C ARG A 211 -18.65 18.95 3.30
N LYS A 212 -17.82 18.51 4.24
CA LYS A 212 -17.37 19.32 5.38
C LYS A 212 -16.44 20.47 4.98
N HIS A 213 -15.80 20.39 3.81
CA HIS A 213 -14.91 21.44 3.30
C HIS A 213 -15.61 22.46 2.38
N LEU A 214 -16.87 22.22 2.01
CA LEU A 214 -17.69 23.10 1.16
C LEU A 214 -18.67 23.99 1.95
N VAL A 215 -18.65 23.91 3.29
CA VAL A 215 -19.47 24.71 4.21
C VAL A 215 -18.59 25.69 4.97
#